data_AF-A0A251SKB9-F1
#
_entry.id   AF-A0A251SKB9-F1
#
_cell.length_a   1.000
_cell.length_b   1.000
_cell.length_c   1.000
_cell.angle_alpha   90.00
_cell.angle_beta   90.00
_cell.angle_gamma   90.00
#
_symmetry.space_group_name_H-M   'P 1'
#
loop_
_entity.id
_entity.type
_entity.pdbx_description
1 polymer ?
#
loop_
_entity_poly.entity_id
_entity_poly.type
_entity_poly.pdbx_seq_one_letter_code
_entity_poly.pdbx_strand_id
1 'polypeptide(L)'
;MEASRMTLYRYGNTSSSSIWYGLAYVEAKGRVKKGNRVWQIAFGSGFKCSSIIWRAMKIVDFDDKNPWTEEIAWFLVSGNLVGCEPFPSYFEPSK
;
A
#
# COMPACT_ATOMS: atom_id res chain seq x y z
N MET A 1 2.12 7.30 -3.31
CA MET A 1 2.84 7.16 -2.03
C MET A 1 1.96 6.66 -0.87
N GLU A 2 0.63 6.77 -0.96
CA GLU A 2 -0.35 6.32 0.05
C GLU A 2 -0.08 4.92 0.63
N ALA A 3 0.08 3.89 -0.22
CA ALA A 3 0.25 2.50 0.24
C ALA A 3 1.46 2.31 1.18
N SER A 4 2.60 2.94 0.88
CA SER A 4 3.79 2.87 1.73
C SER A 4 3.57 3.58 3.07
N ARG A 5 2.90 4.75 3.05
CA ARG A 5 2.59 5.51 4.27
C ARG A 5 1.62 4.78 5.17
N MET A 6 0.54 4.25 4.60
CA MET A 6 -0.48 3.53 5.38
C MET A 6 0.09 2.22 5.95
N THR A 7 0.88 1.50 5.15
CA THR A 7 1.61 0.31 5.62
C THR A 7 2.50 0.63 6.81
N LEU A 8 3.33 1.68 6.71
CA LEU A 8 4.21 2.09 7.79
C LEU A 8 3.44 2.58 9.02
N TYR A 9 2.35 3.33 8.83
CA TYR A 9 1.52 3.82 9.92
C TYR A 9 0.88 2.68 10.71
N ARG A 10 0.31 1.67 10.02
CA ARG A 10 -0.41 0.58 10.66
C ARG A 10 0.50 -0.50 11.22
N TYR A 11 1.47 -0.95 10.43
CA TYR A 11 2.30 -2.12 10.76
C TYR A 11 3.72 -1.77 11.20
N GLY A 12 4.10 -0.49 11.12
CA GLY A 12 5.49 -0.08 11.30
C GLY A 12 6.39 -0.58 10.17
N ASN A 13 7.69 -0.49 10.40
CA ASN A 13 8.67 -1.03 9.47
C ASN A 13 8.82 -2.53 9.69
N THR A 14 8.11 -3.33 8.90
CA THR A 14 8.20 -4.79 8.91
C THR A 14 9.35 -5.31 8.02
N SER A 15 10.38 -4.48 7.85
CA SER A 15 11.57 -4.74 7.03
C SER A 15 11.18 -5.16 5.60
N SER A 16 11.80 -6.21 5.07
CA SER A 16 11.58 -6.74 3.72
C SER A 16 10.12 -7.09 3.41
N SER A 17 9.27 -7.35 4.42
CA SER A 17 7.87 -7.69 4.20
C SER A 17 6.96 -6.48 3.92
N SER A 18 7.43 -5.25 4.19
CA SER A 18 6.65 -4.01 4.01
C SER A 18 6.11 -3.83 2.59
N ILE A 19 6.85 -4.29 1.58
CA ILE A 19 6.45 -4.19 0.17
C ILE A 19 5.22 -5.06 -0.15
N TRP A 20 5.01 -6.15 0.58
CA TRP A 20 3.88 -7.06 0.40
C TRP A 20 2.63 -6.50 1.05
N TYR A 21 2.75 -5.90 2.24
CA TYR A 21 1.67 -5.14 2.85
C TYR A 21 1.26 -3.94 1.99
N GLY A 22 2.23 -3.28 1.33
CA GLY A 22 1.96 -2.22 0.36
C GLY A 22 1.21 -2.74 -0.88
N LEU A 23 1.57 -3.91 -1.41
CA LEU A 23 0.83 -4.53 -2.50
C LEU A 23 -0.60 -4.87 -2.07
N ALA A 24 -0.76 -5.54 -0.93
CA ALA A 24 -2.05 -5.91 -0.37
C ALA A 24 -2.96 -4.69 -0.15
N TYR A 25 -2.39 -3.54 0.25
CA TYR A 25 -3.13 -2.29 0.39
C TYR A 25 -3.73 -1.83 -0.95
N VAL A 26 -2.92 -1.88 -2.02
CA VAL A 26 -3.36 -1.47 -3.37
C VAL A 26 -4.41 -2.45 -3.92
N GLU A 27 -4.27 -3.74 -3.62
CA GLU A 27 -5.26 -4.77 -3.92
C GLU A 27 -6.58 -4.51 -3.17
N ALA A 28 -6.53 -4.23 -1.87
CA ALA A 28 -7.72 -3.93 -1.05
C ALA A 28 -8.42 -2.63 -1.48
N LYS A 29 -7.69 -1.66 -2.05
CA LYS A 29 -8.29 -0.48 -2.68
C LYS A 29 -8.93 -0.78 -4.04
N GLY A 30 -8.91 -2.02 -4.52
CA GLY A 30 -9.45 -2.39 -5.83
C GLY A 30 -8.68 -1.78 -7.01
N ARG A 31 -7.41 -1.36 -6.79
CA ARG A 31 -6.59 -0.69 -7.80
C ARG A 31 -5.79 -1.66 -8.67
N VAL A 32 -5.82 -2.96 -8.36
CA VAL A 32 -5.24 -4.03 -9.19
C VAL A 32 -6.38 -4.84 -9.79
N LYS A 33 -6.43 -4.92 -11.12
CA LYS A 33 -7.42 -5.74 -11.86
C LYS A 33 -6.73 -6.81 -12.71
N LYS A 34 -7.47 -7.84 -13.11
CA LYS A 34 -6.98 -8.88 -14.02
C LYS A 34 -6.34 -8.24 -15.26
N GLY A 35 -5.14 -8.68 -15.60
CA GLY A 35 -4.33 -8.19 -16.72
C GLY A 35 -3.47 -6.97 -16.40
N ASN A 36 -3.66 -6.29 -15.27
CA ASN A 36 -2.80 -5.18 -14.85
C ASN A 36 -1.37 -5.67 -14.57
N ARG A 37 -0.41 -4.77 -14.77
CA ARG A 37 0.99 -4.98 -14.39
C ARG A 37 1.31 -4.13 -13.17
N VAL A 38 1.92 -4.76 -12.17
CA VAL A 38 2.40 -4.07 -10.97
C VAL A 38 3.91 -4.14 -10.95
N TRP A 39 4.53 -2.97 -10.91
CA TRP A 39 5.98 -2.88 -10.74
C TRP A 39 6.30 -2.66 -9.26
N GLN A 40 6.98 -3.63 -8.67
CA GLN A 40 7.42 -3.58 -7.29
C GLN A 40 8.91 -3.30 -7.25
N ILE A 41 9.29 -2.28 -6.48
CA ILE A 41 10.67 -1.89 -6.26
C ILE A 41 10.89 -1.90 -4.75
N ALA A 42 11.89 -2.62 -4.29
CA ALA A 42 12.24 -2.70 -2.88
C ALA A 42 13.70 -2.34 -2.66
N PHE A 43 13.97 -1.70 -1.54
CA PHE A 43 15.31 -1.35 -1.08
C PHE A 43 15.59 -2.02 0.25
N GLY A 44 16.77 -2.62 0.38
CA GLY A 44 17.29 -3.16 1.63
C GLY A 44 18.44 -2.30 2.16
N SER A 45 18.91 -2.58 3.38
CA SER A 45 20.08 -1.90 3.93
C SER A 45 21.32 -2.09 3.03
N GLY A 46 22.10 -1.02 2.88
CA GLY A 46 23.22 -0.94 1.93
C GLY A 46 22.78 -0.47 0.53
N PHE A 47 23.34 -1.08 -0.52
CA PHE A 47 23.06 -0.74 -1.92
C PHE A 47 22.28 -1.84 -2.65
N LYS A 48 21.40 -2.56 -1.95
CA LYS A 48 20.62 -3.66 -2.53
C LYS A 48 19.24 -3.17 -2.94
N CYS A 49 18.92 -3.35 -4.22
CA CYS A 49 17.58 -3.15 -4.74
C CYS A 49 17.07 -4.42 -5.41
N SER A 50 15.76 -4.64 -5.33
CA SER A 50 15.06 -5.63 -6.13
C SER A 50 13.95 -4.97 -6.93
N SER A 51 13.79 -5.41 -8.17
CA SER A 51 12.80 -4.89 -9.12
C SER A 51 12.10 -6.08 -9.76
N ILE A 52 10.77 -6.16 -9.60
CA ILE A 52 9.97 -7.26 -10.13
C ILE A 52 8.71 -6.68 -10.77
N ILE A 53 8.37 -7.17 -11.95
CA ILE A 53 7.11 -6.84 -12.64
C ILE A 53 6.19 -8.05 -12.53
N TRP A 54 5.04 -7.84 -11.91
CA TRP A 54 3.97 -8.81 -11.78
C TRP A 54 2.88 -8.54 -12.81
N ARG A 55 2.19 -9.59 -13.25
CA ARG A 55 0.95 -9.48 -14.02
C ARG A 55 -0.18 -10.15 -13.24
N ALA A 56 -1.25 -9.41 -12.97
CA ALA A 56 -2.43 -9.96 -12.31
C ALA A 56 -3.13 -10.97 -13.22
N MET A 57 -3.10 -12.25 -12.85
CA MET A 57 -3.67 -13.33 -13.68
C MET A 57 -5.16 -13.57 -13.40
N LYS A 58 -5.62 -13.25 -12.19
CA LYS A 58 -7.01 -13.35 -11.75
C LYS A 58 -7.58 -11.97 -11.43
N ILE A 59 -8.90 -11.92 -11.26
CA ILE A 59 -9.54 -10.75 -10.68
C ILE A 59 -9.11 -10.69 -9.21
N VAL A 60 -8.63 -9.52 -8.80
CA VAL A 60 -8.22 -9.26 -7.42
C VAL A 60 -9.37 -8.50 -6.77
N ASP A 61 -10.31 -9.25 -6.22
CA ASP A 61 -11.47 -8.71 -5.51
C ASP A 61 -11.17 -8.62 -4.00
N PHE A 62 -12.16 -8.18 -3.24
CA PHE A 62 -12.12 -8.19 -1.78
C PHE A 62 -11.92 -9.64 -1.30
N ASP A 63 -10.72 -9.95 -0.81
CA ASP A 63 -10.36 -11.26 -0.27
C ASP A 63 -10.39 -11.16 1.26
N ASP A 64 -11.15 -12.03 1.93
CA ASP A 64 -11.20 -12.09 3.39
C ASP A 64 -9.81 -12.33 4.02
N LYS A 65 -8.85 -12.84 3.23
CA LYS A 65 -7.47 -13.08 3.67
C LYS A 65 -6.55 -11.86 3.51
N ASN A 66 -7.00 -10.79 2.87
CA ASN A 66 -6.19 -9.59 2.72
C ASN A 66 -6.12 -8.85 4.07
N PRO A 67 -4.91 -8.52 4.56
CA PRO A 67 -4.72 -7.93 5.89
C PRO A 67 -5.37 -6.54 6.05
N TRP A 68 -5.80 -5.91 4.96
CA TRP A 68 -6.48 -4.61 4.96
C TRP A 68 -8.00 -4.68 4.91
N THR A 69 -8.60 -5.83 4.58
CA THR A 69 -10.04 -6.01 4.28
C THR A 69 -10.97 -5.35 5.31
N GLU A 70 -10.71 -5.56 6.60
CA GLU A 70 -11.59 -5.07 7.67
C GLU A 70 -11.52 -3.54 7.88
N GLU A 71 -10.42 -2.90 7.52
CA GLU A 71 -10.16 -1.50 7.88
C GLU A 71 -9.76 -0.60 6.70
N ILE A 72 -9.70 -1.13 5.48
CA ILE A 72 -9.31 -0.37 4.28
C ILE A 72 -10.21 0.84 4.02
N ALA A 73 -11.47 0.78 4.48
CA ALA A 73 -12.43 1.88 4.43
C ALA A 73 -11.99 3.10 5.26
N TRP A 74 -11.28 2.89 6.37
CA TRP A 74 -10.81 3.99 7.23
C TRP A 74 -9.61 4.73 6.62
N PHE A 75 -8.87 4.09 5.71
CA PHE A 75 -7.69 4.66 5.06
C PHE A 75 -8.02 5.32 3.71
N LEU A 76 -9.21 5.89 3.51
CA LEU A 76 -9.58 6.57 2.26
C LEU A 76 -8.89 7.93 2.15
N VAL A 77 -7.91 8.06 1.25
CA VAL A 77 -7.41 9.39 0.85
C VAL A 77 -8.22 9.88 -0.36
N SER A 78 -9.08 10.86 -0.09
CA SER A 78 -9.89 11.70 -0.99
C SER A 78 -11.16 11.11 -1.60
N GLY A 79 -12.29 11.52 -1.00
CA GLY A 79 -13.64 11.42 -1.52
C GLY A 79 -14.68 11.86 -0.48
N ASN A 80 -14.80 13.17 -0.23
CA ASN A 80 -15.94 13.83 0.42
C ASN A 80 -16.50 13.22 1.73
N LEU A 81 -15.64 12.87 2.70
CA LEU A 81 -16.11 12.78 4.09
C LEU A 81 -15.92 14.13 4.76
N VAL A 82 -17.03 14.83 4.95
CA VAL A 82 -17.14 16.05 5.74
C VAL A 82 -16.54 15.78 7.12
N GLY A 83 -15.35 16.31 7.41
CA GLY A 83 -14.80 16.36 8.78
C GLY A 83 -13.43 15.74 9.03
N CYS A 84 -12.81 15.02 8.08
CA CYS A 84 -11.41 14.59 8.23
C CYS A 84 -10.51 15.42 7.31
N GLU A 85 -9.70 16.30 7.91
CA GLU A 85 -8.58 16.94 7.23
C GLU A 85 -7.75 15.88 6.48
N PRO A 86 -7.41 16.09 5.20
CA PRO A 86 -6.55 15.17 4.48
C PRO A 86 -5.24 15.00 5.26
N PHE A 87 -4.80 13.74 5.44
CA PHE A 87 -3.53 13.45 6.11
C PHE A 87 -2.44 14.38 5.57
N PRO A 88 -1.69 15.10 6.44
CA PRO A 88 -0.68 16.05 6.01
C PRO A 88 0.26 15.35 5.02
N SER A 89 0.29 15.82 3.78
CA SER A 89 1.14 15.23 2.74
C SER A 89 2.62 15.43 3.05
N TYR A 90 2.94 16.36 3.96
CA TYR A 90 4.28 16.69 4.42
C TYR A 90 4.72 15.81 5.58
N PHE A 91 5.76 15.01 5.34
CA PHE A 91 6.54 14.37 6.39
C PHE A 91 7.56 15.41 6.86
N GLU A 92 7.38 16.00 8.04
CA GLU A 92 8.41 16.90 8.57
C GLU A 92 9.68 16.09 8.85
N PRO A 93 10.85 16.52 8.34
CA PRO A 93 12.11 15.88 8.71
C PRO A 93 12.31 16.03 10.22
N SER A 94 12.59 14.93 10.92
CA SER A 94 13.10 15.03 12.28
C SER A 94 14.43 15.77 12.24
N LYS A 95 14.54 16.85 13.01
CA LYS A 95 15.79 17.61 13.20
C LYS A 95 16.95 16.71 13.60
#